data_AF-A0A1V6G0L2-F1
#
_entry.id   AF-A0A1V6G0L2-F1
#
_cell.length_a   1.000
_cell.length_b   1.000
_cell.length_c   1.000
_cell.angle_alpha   90.00
_cell.angle_beta   90.00
_cell.angle_gamma   90.00
#
_symmetry.space_group_name_H-M   'P 1'
#
loop_
_entity.id
_entity.type
_entity.pdbx_description
1 polymer ?
#
loop_
_entity_poly.entity_id
_entity_poly.type
_entity_poly.pdbx_seq_one_letter_code
_entity_poly.pdbx_strand_id
1 'polypeptide(L)'
;MGAGFFAQSEGAFLKSPNILTERDPSKITFETLPEGTVGLRTPPGGGRVAEEQSLVSLSDGSLYCVYRTIDGWPACAYSRDGARTWTEPAYKTYTPGGRRVKHPRAANFVWKCANGKFLYWFHNHGGRFVGALGANGRDGRSPYDDRNPAWLMAGREVDTPAGKRLEWSQPELLLYDDDPYIRMSYPDLVEDAGATFITETQKTTGRTHLISPALIDGLFAQWEACEVATNGRVLNLTGQLPAQAAMPRLPAFNRRDAKSEDQRGLDLRTGFSIDVWFTLPATWGQDGPSARPHPLLDSRAADGSGILLAAEVNGALRITLNDGRTECAWSSDRNLLTAGKAHHAVITVDGGPKIITFVVDGTLCDGGEQRQFGWGRFSPDLRTPNGSATLTIAPVVNTLRLYNRALRTSEAVGHYKSGLSSR
;
A
#
# COMPACT_ATOMS: atom_id res chain seq x y z
N MET A 1 -11.99 -19.10 -23.84
CA MET A 1 -11.36 -18.07 -24.70
C MET A 1 -10.27 -18.74 -25.52
N GLY A 2 -10.15 -18.42 -26.81
CA GLY A 2 -9.18 -19.05 -27.72
C GLY A 2 -7.76 -18.50 -27.57
N ALA A 3 -6.78 -19.19 -28.16
CA ALA A 3 -5.39 -18.74 -28.19
C ALA A 3 -5.27 -17.36 -28.87
N GLY A 4 -4.60 -16.41 -28.23
CA GLY A 4 -4.38 -15.05 -28.76
C GLY A 4 -5.37 -13.98 -28.28
N PHE A 5 -6.46 -14.37 -27.59
CA PHE A 5 -7.39 -13.40 -27.00
C PHE A 5 -6.68 -12.61 -25.88
N PHE A 6 -6.74 -11.27 -25.94
CA PHE A 6 -6.02 -10.34 -25.03
C PHE A 6 -4.50 -10.48 -24.99
N ALA A 7 -3.87 -10.97 -26.07
CA ALA A 7 -2.41 -11.08 -26.16
C ALA A 7 -1.71 -9.74 -26.47
N GLN A 8 -2.44 -8.77 -27.02
CA GLN A 8 -1.97 -7.40 -27.23
C GLN A 8 -3.14 -6.41 -27.13
N SER A 9 -2.88 -5.22 -26.61
CA SER A 9 -3.84 -4.13 -26.52
C SER A 9 -3.14 -2.77 -26.44
N GLU A 10 -3.84 -1.74 -26.90
CA GLU A 10 -3.48 -0.33 -26.77
C GLU A 10 -4.74 0.50 -26.53
N GLY A 11 -4.58 1.70 -25.97
CA GLY A 11 -5.68 2.58 -25.63
C GLY A 11 -5.89 3.72 -26.62
N ALA A 12 -7.13 3.88 -27.10
CA ALA A 12 -7.57 5.06 -27.84
C ALA A 12 -8.73 5.73 -27.10
N PHE A 13 -8.92 7.02 -27.34
CA PHE A 13 -9.95 7.86 -26.75
C PHE A 13 -10.92 8.33 -27.82
N LEU A 14 -12.21 8.35 -27.50
CA LEU A 14 -13.22 9.00 -28.33
C LEU A 14 -13.57 10.34 -27.69
N LYS A 15 -13.29 11.43 -28.41
CA LYS A 15 -13.62 12.78 -27.99
C LYS A 15 -14.86 13.25 -28.74
N SER A 16 -15.87 13.70 -28.01
CA SER A 16 -17.03 14.35 -28.61
C SER A 16 -17.19 15.77 -28.08
N PRO A 17 -17.27 16.79 -28.94
CA PRO A 17 -17.49 18.16 -28.52
C PRO A 17 -18.96 18.43 -28.14
N ASN A 18 -19.89 17.57 -28.54
CA ASN A 18 -21.33 17.82 -28.43
C ASN A 18 -22.13 16.69 -27.73
N ILE A 19 -21.52 15.60 -27.26
CA ILE A 19 -22.24 14.47 -26.62
C ILE A 19 -23.12 14.87 -25.43
N LEU A 20 -22.77 15.92 -24.69
CA LEU A 20 -23.53 16.38 -23.52
C LEU A 20 -24.69 17.33 -23.86
N THR A 21 -24.72 17.89 -25.07
CA THR A 21 -25.67 18.95 -25.44
C THR A 21 -26.55 18.58 -26.63
N GLU A 22 -26.05 17.79 -27.58
CA GLU A 22 -26.81 17.31 -28.73
C GLU A 22 -27.80 16.21 -28.30
N ARG A 23 -29.08 16.40 -28.66
CA ARG A 23 -30.16 15.47 -28.30
C ARG A 23 -30.43 14.43 -29.37
N ASP A 24 -30.08 14.71 -30.62
CA ASP A 24 -30.18 13.78 -31.74
C ASP A 24 -28.90 12.92 -31.82
N PRO A 25 -28.96 11.62 -31.49
CA PRO A 25 -27.77 10.79 -31.42
C PRO A 25 -27.01 10.68 -32.76
N SER A 26 -27.69 10.85 -33.90
CA SER A 26 -27.04 10.80 -35.22
C SER A 26 -26.17 12.02 -35.55
N LYS A 27 -26.32 13.10 -34.77
CA LYS A 27 -25.54 14.35 -34.92
C LYS A 27 -24.38 14.46 -33.95
N ILE A 28 -24.22 13.49 -33.05
CA ILE A 28 -23.08 13.45 -32.13
C ILE A 28 -21.83 13.09 -32.95
N THR A 29 -20.82 13.94 -32.87
CA THR A 29 -19.55 13.71 -33.58
C THR A 29 -18.51 13.16 -32.62
N PHE A 30 -17.64 12.29 -33.15
CA PHE A 30 -16.53 11.70 -32.42
C PHE A 30 -15.24 11.84 -33.21
N GLU A 31 -14.16 12.23 -32.52
CA GLU A 31 -12.78 12.18 -32.98
C GLU A 31 -12.07 11.05 -32.22
N THR A 32 -11.40 10.16 -32.94
CA THR A 32 -10.54 9.12 -32.33
C THR A 32 -9.16 9.70 -32.10
N LEU A 33 -8.68 9.61 -30.87
CA LEU A 33 -7.37 10.11 -30.42
C LEU A 33 -6.57 8.97 -29.76
N PRO A 34 -5.23 8.99 -29.75
CA PRO A 34 -4.34 10.00 -30.35
C PRO A 34 -4.46 10.08 -31.86
N GLU A 35 -3.96 11.17 -32.46
CA GLU A 35 -3.88 11.25 -33.93
C GLU A 35 -2.97 10.15 -34.49
N GLY A 36 -3.34 9.60 -35.65
CA GLY A 36 -2.61 8.50 -36.29
C GLY A 36 -3.27 7.13 -36.07
N THR A 37 -2.45 6.08 -36.08
CA THR A 37 -2.93 4.68 -36.06
C THR A 37 -2.47 3.89 -34.84
N VAL A 38 -1.90 4.58 -33.83
CA VAL A 38 -1.31 3.97 -32.65
C VAL A 38 -1.83 4.65 -31.38
N GLY A 39 -2.48 3.87 -30.53
CA GLY A 39 -2.90 4.26 -29.19
C GLY A 39 -1.79 4.20 -28.13
N LEU A 40 -2.18 4.44 -26.88
CA LEU A 40 -1.30 4.29 -25.72
C LEU A 40 -0.94 2.81 -25.49
N ARG A 41 0.36 2.51 -25.57
CA ARG A 41 0.95 1.19 -25.30
C ARG A 41 1.71 1.19 -23.97
N THR A 42 2.28 0.05 -23.60
CA THR A 42 3.27 0.00 -22.52
C THR A 42 4.52 0.83 -22.87
N PRO A 43 5.37 1.15 -21.89
CA PRO A 43 6.67 1.77 -22.14
C PRO A 43 7.56 0.94 -23.08
N PRO A 44 8.58 1.54 -23.72
CA PRO A 44 9.56 0.80 -24.50
C PRO A 44 10.16 -0.36 -23.69
N GLY A 45 10.20 -1.55 -24.29
CA GLY A 45 10.64 -2.79 -23.64
C GLY A 45 9.61 -3.42 -22.68
N GLY A 46 8.42 -2.83 -22.53
CA GLY A 46 7.30 -3.41 -21.79
C GLY A 46 6.55 -4.51 -22.52
N GLY A 47 5.55 -5.08 -21.85
CA GLY A 47 4.71 -6.15 -22.38
C GLY A 47 3.76 -5.69 -23.49
N ARG A 48 2.88 -6.57 -23.95
CA ARG A 48 1.98 -6.26 -25.08
C ARG A 48 0.62 -5.72 -24.66
N VAL A 49 0.34 -5.63 -23.36
CA VAL A 49 -1.01 -5.33 -22.83
C VAL A 49 -1.03 -3.94 -22.20
N ALA A 50 -1.90 -3.08 -22.71
CA ALA A 50 -2.19 -1.75 -22.18
C ALA A 50 -3.71 -1.51 -22.24
N GLU A 51 -4.39 -1.57 -21.09
CA GLU A 51 -5.86 -1.63 -21.02
C GLU A 51 -6.44 -0.74 -19.92
N GLU A 52 -7.74 -0.44 -20.02
CA GLU A 52 -8.50 0.29 -19.00
C GLU A 52 -7.88 1.67 -18.71
N GLN A 53 -7.74 2.47 -19.75
CA GLN A 53 -7.27 3.85 -19.68
C GLN A 53 -8.20 4.71 -18.84
N SER A 54 -7.68 5.19 -17.71
CA SER A 54 -8.33 6.13 -16.80
C SER A 54 -7.69 7.51 -16.96
N LEU A 55 -8.52 8.50 -17.29
CA LEU A 55 -8.12 9.83 -17.73
C LEU A 55 -8.63 10.91 -16.77
N VAL A 56 -7.77 11.86 -16.41
CA VAL A 56 -8.14 13.07 -15.66
C VAL A 56 -7.47 14.33 -16.23
N SER A 57 -8.09 15.48 -16.01
CA SER A 57 -7.51 16.79 -16.34
C SER A 57 -6.69 17.36 -15.18
N LEU A 58 -5.56 17.98 -15.50
CA LEU A 58 -4.75 18.74 -14.55
C LEU A 58 -5.17 20.23 -14.57
N SER A 59 -4.68 21.01 -13.59
CA SER A 59 -5.02 22.43 -13.45
C SER A 59 -4.54 23.31 -14.60
N ASP A 60 -3.50 22.90 -15.32
CA ASP A 60 -2.97 23.59 -16.52
C ASP A 60 -3.71 23.22 -17.82
N GLY A 61 -4.83 22.51 -17.73
CA GLY A 61 -5.63 22.06 -18.89
C GLY A 61 -5.06 20.82 -19.60
N SER A 62 -3.92 20.32 -19.15
CA SER A 62 -3.36 19.08 -19.67
C SER A 62 -4.09 17.84 -19.16
N LEU A 63 -3.80 16.69 -19.77
CA LEU A 63 -4.40 15.40 -19.43
C LEU A 63 -3.36 14.44 -18.86
N TYR A 64 -3.76 13.67 -17.86
CA TYR A 64 -3.03 12.52 -17.34
C TYR A 64 -3.84 11.26 -17.57
N CYS A 65 -3.20 10.24 -18.14
CA CYS A 65 -3.77 8.91 -18.31
C CYS A 65 -2.95 7.88 -17.54
N VAL A 66 -3.63 7.00 -16.80
CA VAL A 66 -3.07 5.80 -16.17
C VAL A 66 -3.83 4.58 -16.64
N TYR A 67 -3.13 3.46 -16.80
CA TYR A 67 -3.72 2.21 -17.28
C TYR A 67 -2.96 1.00 -16.76
N ARG A 68 -3.62 -0.16 -16.81
CA ARG A 68 -3.02 -1.42 -16.36
C ARG A 68 -2.14 -2.03 -17.44
N THR A 69 -1.14 -2.77 -16.98
CA THR A 69 -0.26 -3.60 -17.83
C THR A 69 -0.21 -5.02 -17.28
N ILE A 70 0.54 -5.91 -17.95
CA ILE A 70 0.92 -7.22 -17.40
C ILE A 70 2.33 -7.21 -16.79
N ASP A 71 3.01 -6.07 -16.79
CA ASP A 71 4.44 -5.99 -16.44
C ASP A 71 4.67 -5.96 -14.93
N GLY A 72 3.59 -5.80 -14.14
CA GLY A 72 3.65 -5.64 -12.69
C GLY A 72 3.73 -4.19 -12.23
N TRP A 73 3.53 -3.22 -13.14
CA TRP A 73 3.45 -1.79 -12.86
C TRP A 73 2.40 -1.13 -13.77
N PRO A 74 1.60 -0.16 -13.27
CA PRO A 74 0.78 0.67 -14.14
C PRO A 74 1.65 1.44 -15.12
N ALA A 75 1.13 1.72 -16.31
CA ALA A 75 1.72 2.69 -17.21
C ALA A 75 0.94 4.00 -17.13
N CYS A 76 1.61 5.11 -17.48
CA CYS A 76 0.98 6.40 -17.57
C CYS A 76 1.63 7.28 -18.64
N ALA A 77 0.85 8.24 -19.14
CA ALA A 77 1.29 9.23 -20.10
C ALA A 77 0.56 10.56 -19.84
N TYR A 78 1.11 11.66 -20.39
CA TYR A 78 0.54 12.98 -20.31
C TYR A 78 0.30 13.54 -21.72
N SER A 79 -0.76 14.32 -21.91
CA SER A 79 -1.03 15.06 -23.15
C SER A 79 -1.23 16.53 -22.84
N ARG A 80 -0.68 17.41 -23.68
CA ARG A 80 -0.75 18.88 -23.53
C ARG A 80 -1.56 19.58 -24.62
N ASP A 81 -2.10 18.82 -25.55
CA ASP A 81 -2.76 19.31 -26.78
C ASP A 81 -4.15 18.66 -26.96
N GLY A 82 -4.81 18.34 -25.85
CA GLY A 82 -6.17 17.80 -25.86
C GLY A 82 -6.26 16.36 -26.36
N ALA A 83 -5.31 15.51 -25.95
CA ALA A 83 -5.15 14.09 -26.31
C ALA A 83 -4.69 13.81 -27.74
N ARG A 84 -4.34 14.83 -28.54
CA ARG A 84 -3.83 14.67 -29.92
C ARG A 84 -2.50 13.92 -29.94
N THR A 85 -1.58 14.33 -29.08
CA THR A 85 -0.32 13.63 -28.85
C THR A 85 -0.12 13.35 -27.36
N TRP A 86 0.72 12.36 -27.07
CA TRP A 86 1.04 11.92 -25.72
C TRP A 86 2.54 11.80 -25.55
N THR A 87 3.02 12.06 -24.34
CA THR A 87 4.39 11.70 -23.95
C THR A 87 4.62 10.21 -24.16
N GLU A 88 5.86 9.80 -24.41
CA GLU A 88 6.24 8.39 -24.37
C GLU A 88 5.71 7.73 -23.07
N PRO A 89 4.96 6.62 -23.17
CA PRO A 89 4.49 5.90 -22.00
C PRO A 89 5.62 5.55 -21.03
N ALA A 90 5.40 5.81 -19.74
CA ALA A 90 6.32 5.43 -18.68
C ALA A 90 5.58 4.64 -17.59
N TYR A 91 6.29 3.79 -16.85
CA TYR A 91 5.70 3.17 -15.67
C TYR A 91 5.40 4.23 -14.62
N LYS A 92 4.24 4.12 -13.98
CA LYS A 92 3.82 5.02 -12.91
C LYS A 92 4.79 4.97 -11.74
N THR A 93 5.15 6.14 -11.23
CA THR A 93 6.07 6.33 -10.11
C THR A 93 5.42 7.17 -9.02
N TYR A 94 5.87 7.03 -7.77
CA TYR A 94 5.36 7.81 -6.63
C TYR A 94 5.67 9.30 -6.80
N THR A 95 6.90 9.63 -7.21
CA THR A 95 7.31 10.99 -7.58
C THR A 95 7.79 10.94 -9.04
N PRO A 96 7.80 12.07 -9.79
CA PRO A 96 8.38 12.09 -11.13
C PRO A 96 9.81 11.52 -11.17
N GLY A 97 9.99 10.36 -11.80
CA GLY A 97 11.29 9.67 -11.88
C GLY A 97 11.67 8.84 -10.65
N GLY A 98 10.78 8.74 -9.66
CA GLY A 98 11.02 8.00 -8.42
C GLY A 98 10.71 6.50 -8.51
N ARG A 99 10.46 5.89 -7.34
CA ARG A 99 10.10 4.47 -7.22
C ARG A 99 8.81 4.16 -7.99
N ARG A 100 8.81 3.05 -8.73
CA ARG A 100 7.61 2.58 -9.46
C ARG A 100 6.52 2.13 -8.50
N VAL A 101 5.26 2.38 -8.86
CA VAL A 101 4.10 1.86 -8.13
C VAL A 101 3.83 0.44 -8.62
N LYS A 102 3.83 -0.54 -7.72
CA LYS A 102 3.51 -1.92 -8.08
C LYS A 102 2.01 -2.10 -8.28
N HIS A 103 1.65 -2.84 -9.33
CA HIS A 103 0.28 -3.21 -9.61
C HIS A 103 0.21 -4.47 -10.48
N PRO A 104 -0.67 -5.45 -10.19
CA PRO A 104 -0.92 -6.56 -11.10
C PRO A 104 -1.67 -6.10 -12.35
N ARG A 105 -2.01 -7.04 -13.24
CA ARG A 105 -3.02 -6.76 -14.27
C ARG A 105 -4.38 -6.69 -13.59
N ALA A 106 -4.81 -5.52 -13.14
CA ALA A 106 -6.11 -5.27 -12.53
C ALA A 106 -6.65 -3.89 -12.92
N ALA A 107 -7.94 -3.65 -12.68
CA ALA A 107 -8.50 -2.34 -12.93
C ALA A 107 -7.90 -1.31 -11.98
N ASN A 108 -7.47 -0.18 -12.53
CA ASN A 108 -6.90 0.92 -11.78
C ASN A 108 -7.44 2.25 -12.30
N PHE A 109 -7.91 3.08 -11.39
CA PHE A 109 -8.57 4.32 -11.73
C PHE A 109 -7.98 5.47 -10.94
N VAL A 110 -7.83 6.60 -11.61
CA VAL A 110 -7.52 7.89 -11.02
C VAL A 110 -8.76 8.77 -11.09
N TRP A 111 -9.04 9.44 -9.99
CA TRP A 111 -10.11 10.43 -9.90
C TRP A 111 -9.53 11.77 -9.48
N LYS A 112 -10.06 12.85 -10.06
CA LYS A 112 -9.85 14.20 -9.57
C LYS A 112 -10.98 14.53 -8.60
N CYS A 113 -10.63 14.83 -7.37
CA CYS A 113 -11.59 15.17 -6.32
C CYS A 113 -11.98 16.64 -6.39
N ALA A 114 -13.11 17.00 -5.77
CA ALA A 114 -13.64 18.36 -5.71
C ALA A 114 -12.64 19.37 -5.11
N ASN A 115 -11.74 18.92 -4.24
CA ASN A 115 -10.69 19.75 -3.65
C ASN A 115 -9.46 19.98 -4.57
N GLY A 116 -9.50 19.50 -5.82
CA GLY A 116 -8.42 19.63 -6.80
C GLY A 116 -7.26 18.66 -6.62
N LYS A 117 -7.27 17.81 -5.58
CA LYS A 117 -6.34 16.69 -5.41
C LYS A 117 -6.87 15.45 -6.14
N PHE A 118 -6.09 14.38 -6.09
CA PHE A 118 -6.40 13.14 -6.81
C PHE A 118 -6.44 11.96 -5.84
N LEU A 119 -7.24 10.96 -6.17
CA LEU A 119 -7.21 9.65 -5.53
C LEU A 119 -6.96 8.58 -6.60
N TYR A 120 -6.20 7.55 -6.23
CA TYR A 120 -5.85 6.46 -7.14
C TYR A 120 -6.05 5.09 -6.49
N TRP A 121 -6.91 4.28 -7.10
CA TRP A 121 -7.16 2.90 -6.71
C TRP A 121 -6.20 1.95 -7.41
N PHE A 122 -5.66 1.00 -6.64
CA PHE A 122 -4.80 -0.05 -7.15
C PHE A 122 -4.69 -1.23 -6.18
N HIS A 123 -4.00 -2.29 -6.59
CA HIS A 123 -3.57 -3.38 -5.72
C HIS A 123 -2.04 -3.31 -5.55
N ASN A 124 -1.58 -3.07 -4.33
CA ASN A 124 -0.18 -2.78 -4.00
C ASN A 124 0.69 -4.06 -3.97
N HIS A 125 0.81 -4.69 -5.13
CA HIS A 125 1.69 -5.83 -5.39
C HIS A 125 2.00 -5.91 -6.89
N GLY A 126 3.12 -6.53 -7.27
CA GLY A 126 3.51 -6.56 -8.67
C GLY A 126 5.00 -6.74 -8.89
N GLY A 127 5.55 -5.90 -9.76
CA GLY A 127 6.92 -5.96 -10.23
C GLY A 127 7.19 -7.14 -11.17
N ARG A 128 8.49 -7.45 -11.34
CA ARG A 128 8.96 -8.54 -12.22
C ARG A 128 8.30 -9.90 -11.96
N PHE A 129 7.78 -10.12 -10.76
CA PHE A 129 7.06 -11.34 -10.38
C PHE A 129 5.76 -11.52 -11.16
N VAL A 130 5.01 -10.44 -11.36
CA VAL A 130 3.80 -10.46 -12.20
C VAL A 130 4.21 -10.45 -13.68
N GLY A 131 5.20 -9.63 -14.07
CA GLY A 131 5.72 -9.60 -15.43
C GLY A 131 6.14 -10.99 -15.95
N ALA A 132 6.78 -11.80 -15.11
CA ALA A 132 7.22 -13.15 -15.47
C ALA A 132 6.07 -14.16 -15.72
N LEU A 133 4.86 -13.89 -15.23
CA LEU A 133 3.68 -14.71 -15.51
C LEU A 133 3.23 -14.58 -16.97
N GLY A 134 3.47 -13.43 -17.60
CA GLY A 134 2.98 -13.12 -18.95
C GLY A 134 1.46 -13.11 -19.05
N ALA A 135 0.94 -12.95 -20.28
CA ALA A 135 -0.50 -12.79 -20.51
C ALA A 135 -1.33 -14.04 -20.15
N ASN A 136 -0.76 -15.24 -20.31
CA ASN A 136 -1.45 -16.52 -20.13
C ASN A 136 -1.29 -17.10 -18.71
N GLY A 137 -0.52 -16.44 -17.84
CA GLY A 137 -0.14 -17.02 -16.56
C GLY A 137 0.94 -18.10 -16.69
N ARG A 138 1.42 -18.58 -15.54
CA ARG A 138 2.46 -19.59 -15.41
C ARG A 138 2.24 -20.40 -14.14
N ASP A 139 2.45 -21.71 -14.20
CA ASP A 139 2.40 -22.62 -13.03
C ASP A 139 1.10 -22.50 -12.21
N GLY A 140 -0.05 -22.42 -12.90
CA GLY A 140 -1.37 -22.27 -12.27
C GLY A 140 -1.67 -20.88 -11.72
N ARG A 141 -0.72 -19.94 -11.83
CA ARG A 141 -0.88 -18.54 -11.43
C ARG A 141 -1.20 -17.65 -12.60
N SER A 142 -1.90 -16.56 -12.32
CA SER A 142 -2.38 -15.59 -13.29
C SER A 142 -1.93 -14.17 -12.93
N PRO A 143 -1.63 -13.29 -13.90
CA PRO A 143 -1.40 -11.87 -13.61
C PRO A 143 -2.65 -11.15 -13.02
N TYR A 144 -3.79 -11.85 -12.95
CA TYR A 144 -5.04 -11.42 -12.36
C TYR A 144 -5.19 -11.80 -10.88
N ASP A 145 -4.27 -12.57 -10.31
CA ASP A 145 -4.39 -13.06 -8.93
C ASP A 145 -4.09 -11.97 -7.89
N ASP A 146 -4.41 -12.26 -6.62
CA ASP A 146 -4.01 -11.48 -5.44
C ASP A 146 -4.58 -10.04 -5.32
N ARG A 147 -5.72 -9.76 -5.98
CA ARG A 147 -6.44 -8.46 -5.93
C ARG A 147 -7.25 -8.22 -4.63
N ASN A 148 -6.75 -8.73 -3.52
CA ASN A 148 -7.27 -8.50 -2.18
C ASN A 148 -6.10 -8.38 -1.20
N PRO A 149 -5.87 -7.20 -0.62
CA PRO A 149 -6.79 -6.06 -0.53
C PRO A 149 -6.69 -5.06 -1.70
N ALA A 150 -7.62 -4.11 -1.74
CA ALA A 150 -7.55 -2.90 -2.55
C ALA A 150 -6.93 -1.74 -1.75
N TRP A 151 -6.15 -0.91 -2.43
CA TRP A 151 -5.39 0.18 -1.85
C TRP A 151 -5.76 1.50 -2.51
N LEU A 152 -5.57 2.58 -1.75
CA LEU A 152 -5.80 3.94 -2.19
C LEU A 152 -4.57 4.80 -1.90
N MET A 153 -4.23 5.72 -2.79
CA MET A 153 -3.25 6.78 -2.51
C MET A 153 -3.72 8.12 -3.03
N ALA A 154 -3.27 9.19 -2.37
CA ALA A 154 -3.56 10.55 -2.79
C ALA A 154 -2.51 11.06 -3.78
N GLY A 155 -2.93 11.91 -4.71
CA GLY A 155 -2.08 12.63 -5.63
C GLY A 155 -2.21 14.14 -5.48
N ARG A 156 -1.11 14.86 -5.70
CA ARG A 156 -1.08 16.31 -5.89
C ARG A 156 -0.33 16.67 -7.16
N GLU A 157 -0.66 17.81 -7.73
CA GLU A 157 0.12 18.36 -8.85
C GLU A 157 1.43 18.97 -8.35
N VAL A 158 2.49 18.78 -9.14
CA VAL A 158 3.81 19.39 -8.95
C VAL A 158 4.26 20.04 -10.26
N ASP A 159 4.94 21.16 -10.14
CA ASP A 159 5.53 21.86 -11.28
C ASP A 159 6.82 21.17 -11.72
N THR A 160 6.97 21.00 -13.03
CA THR A 160 8.19 20.50 -13.66
C THR A 160 8.50 21.33 -14.91
N PRO A 161 9.73 21.30 -15.44
CA PRO A 161 10.05 21.95 -16.72
C PRO A 161 9.17 21.48 -17.90
N ALA A 162 8.52 20.32 -17.79
CA ALA A 162 7.61 19.76 -18.80
C ALA A 162 6.10 20.01 -18.50
N GLY A 163 5.80 20.95 -17.61
CA GLY A 163 4.44 21.27 -17.13
C GLY A 163 4.03 20.47 -15.90
N LYS A 164 2.73 20.52 -15.54
CA LYS A 164 2.22 19.84 -14.33
C LYS A 164 2.38 18.32 -14.41
N ARG A 165 2.87 17.70 -13.34
CA ARG A 165 2.91 16.24 -13.16
C ARG A 165 2.28 15.85 -11.82
N LEU A 166 1.99 14.57 -11.63
CA LEU A 166 1.43 14.08 -10.37
C LEU A 166 2.51 13.46 -9.47
N GLU A 167 2.49 13.85 -8.21
CA GLU A 167 3.20 13.22 -7.09
C GLU A 167 2.18 12.52 -6.18
N TRP A 168 2.53 11.35 -5.65
CA TRP A 168 1.66 10.45 -4.90
C TRP A 168 2.13 10.23 -3.47
N SER A 169 1.17 10.13 -2.55
CA SER A 169 1.38 9.77 -1.15
C SER A 169 1.82 8.31 -1.00
N GLN A 170 2.25 7.90 0.20
CA GLN A 170 2.25 6.48 0.54
C GLN A 170 0.80 5.97 0.57
N PRO A 171 0.54 4.71 0.18
CA PRO A 171 -0.81 4.20 0.03
C PRO A 171 -1.38 3.70 1.36
N GLU A 172 -2.70 3.62 1.44
CA GLU A 172 -3.45 3.03 2.55
C GLU A 172 -4.27 1.84 2.06
N LEU A 173 -4.47 0.83 2.92
CA LEU A 173 -5.42 -0.23 2.65
C LEU A 173 -6.85 0.34 2.73
N LEU A 174 -7.64 0.15 1.68
CA LEU A 174 -8.98 0.72 1.57
C LEU A 174 -10.07 -0.31 1.84
N LEU A 175 -10.12 -1.37 1.03
CA LEU A 175 -11.13 -2.43 1.10
C LEU A 175 -10.47 -3.81 1.07
N TYR A 176 -11.10 -4.76 1.73
CA TYR A 176 -10.69 -6.16 1.73
C TYR A 176 -11.92 -7.06 1.85
N ASP A 177 -11.76 -8.29 1.37
CA ASP A 177 -12.63 -9.40 1.71
C ASP A 177 -11.92 -10.32 2.69
N ASP A 178 -12.66 -10.98 3.57
CA ASP A 178 -12.12 -11.93 4.53
C ASP A 178 -11.58 -13.19 3.82
N ASP A 179 -12.13 -13.54 2.65
CA ASP A 179 -11.54 -14.55 1.76
C ASP A 179 -10.49 -13.91 0.83
N PRO A 180 -9.19 -14.24 0.98
CA PRO A 180 -8.13 -13.66 0.17
C PRO A 180 -8.21 -14.03 -1.32
N TYR A 181 -8.99 -15.06 -1.69
CA TYR A 181 -9.20 -15.44 -3.09
C TYR A 181 -10.28 -14.61 -3.79
N ILE A 182 -11.15 -13.94 -3.03
CA ILE A 182 -12.12 -13.00 -3.60
C ILE A 182 -11.37 -11.77 -4.10
N ARG A 183 -11.57 -11.44 -5.38
CA ARG A 183 -10.89 -10.34 -6.06
C ARG A 183 -11.84 -9.18 -6.28
N MET A 184 -11.52 -8.04 -5.68
CA MET A 184 -12.25 -6.78 -5.87
C MET A 184 -11.68 -6.03 -7.07
N SER A 185 -12.54 -5.37 -7.85
CA SER A 185 -12.14 -4.63 -9.06
C SER A 185 -13.25 -3.67 -9.50
N TYR A 186 -12.98 -2.94 -10.59
CA TYR A 186 -13.91 -2.02 -11.24
C TYR A 186 -14.46 -0.95 -10.29
N PRO A 187 -13.55 -0.20 -9.64
CA PRO A 187 -13.95 0.81 -8.70
C PRO A 187 -14.52 2.04 -9.42
N ASP A 188 -15.37 2.78 -8.74
CA ASP A 188 -15.64 4.18 -9.08
C ASP A 188 -15.76 5.03 -7.81
N LEU A 189 -15.58 6.34 -7.96
CA LEU A 189 -15.61 7.31 -6.86
C LEU A 189 -16.78 8.27 -7.02
N VAL A 190 -17.57 8.43 -5.96
CA VAL A 190 -18.67 9.40 -5.89
C VAL A 190 -18.43 10.34 -4.72
N GLU A 191 -18.43 11.63 -4.98
CA GLU A 191 -18.49 12.68 -3.96
C GLU A 191 -19.92 13.23 -3.92
N ASP A 192 -20.58 13.12 -2.77
CA ASP A 192 -21.95 13.62 -2.58
C ASP A 192 -22.09 14.21 -1.18
N ALA A 193 -22.63 15.43 -1.08
CA ALA A 193 -22.85 16.16 0.16
C ALA A 193 -21.66 16.16 1.15
N GLY A 194 -20.42 16.19 0.62
CA GLY A 194 -19.18 16.16 1.42
C GLY A 194 -18.74 14.77 1.90
N ALA A 195 -19.48 13.71 1.55
CA ALA A 195 -19.09 12.32 1.76
C ALA A 195 -18.41 11.74 0.51
N THR A 196 -17.48 10.83 0.73
CA THR A 196 -16.82 10.07 -0.34
C THR A 196 -17.27 8.62 -0.30
N PHE A 197 -17.77 8.13 -1.43
CA PHE A 197 -18.14 6.74 -1.63
C PHE A 197 -17.23 6.10 -2.67
N ILE A 198 -16.88 4.85 -2.42
CA ILE A 198 -16.22 4.01 -3.42
C ILE A 198 -17.17 2.87 -3.78
N THR A 199 -17.43 2.72 -5.06
CA THR A 199 -18.13 1.54 -5.58
C THR A 199 -17.10 0.49 -6.00
N GLU A 200 -17.45 -0.79 -5.95
CA GLU A 200 -16.63 -1.89 -6.49
C GLU A 200 -17.50 -3.08 -6.86
N THR A 201 -16.94 -4.04 -7.62
CA THR A 201 -17.55 -5.35 -7.81
C THR A 201 -16.54 -6.48 -7.85
N GLN A 202 -16.98 -7.65 -7.40
CA GLN A 202 -16.31 -8.94 -7.57
C GLN A 202 -16.85 -9.73 -8.78
N LYS A 203 -17.25 -9.02 -9.84
CA LYS A 203 -17.96 -9.47 -11.05
C LYS A 203 -19.43 -9.82 -10.87
N THR A 204 -19.85 -10.29 -9.69
CA THR A 204 -21.23 -10.76 -9.47
C THR A 204 -22.07 -9.84 -8.59
N THR A 205 -21.44 -9.02 -7.76
CA THR A 205 -22.13 -8.15 -6.80
C THR A 205 -21.46 -6.78 -6.81
N GLY A 206 -22.23 -5.76 -7.15
CA GLY A 206 -21.82 -4.36 -6.97
C GLY A 206 -22.05 -3.92 -5.53
N ARG A 207 -21.10 -3.20 -4.97
CA ARG A 207 -21.18 -2.63 -3.62
C ARG A 207 -20.84 -1.14 -3.65
N THR A 208 -21.37 -0.42 -2.68
CA THR A 208 -21.05 0.98 -2.42
C THR A 208 -20.61 1.11 -0.98
N HIS A 209 -19.44 1.70 -0.76
CA HIS A 209 -18.80 1.84 0.53
C HIS A 209 -18.70 3.32 0.88
N LEU A 210 -19.31 3.74 1.99
CA LEU A 210 -19.02 5.03 2.59
C LEU A 210 -17.61 4.98 3.19
N ILE A 211 -16.71 5.81 2.69
CA ILE A 211 -15.32 5.82 3.14
C ILE A 211 -15.17 6.81 4.30
N SER A 212 -14.46 6.39 5.33
CA SER A 212 -14.15 7.24 6.48
C SER A 212 -13.40 8.50 6.03
N PRO A 213 -13.90 9.71 6.33
CA PRO A 213 -13.21 10.96 6.00
C PRO A 213 -11.78 10.98 6.55
N ALA A 214 -11.58 10.45 7.76
CA ALA A 214 -10.27 10.39 8.39
C ALA A 214 -9.23 9.65 7.53
N LEU A 215 -9.62 8.59 6.79
CA LEU A 215 -8.72 7.87 5.88
C LEU A 215 -8.29 8.76 4.70
N ILE A 216 -9.26 9.41 4.05
CA ILE A 216 -9.01 10.27 2.89
C ILE A 216 -8.22 11.51 3.28
N ASP A 217 -8.64 12.20 4.35
CA ASP A 217 -7.96 13.37 4.88
C ASP A 217 -6.52 13.02 5.31
N GLY A 218 -6.35 11.85 5.92
CA GLY A 218 -5.03 11.33 6.28
C GLY A 218 -4.13 11.16 5.06
N LEU A 219 -4.63 10.63 3.93
CA LEU A 219 -3.86 10.52 2.69
C LEU A 219 -3.47 11.90 2.16
N PHE A 220 -4.41 12.85 2.13
CA PHE A 220 -4.16 14.21 1.65
C PHE A 220 -3.23 15.03 2.55
N ALA A 221 -3.19 14.73 3.85
CA ALA A 221 -2.35 15.41 4.82
C ALA A 221 -0.90 14.90 4.83
N GLN A 222 -0.58 13.77 4.18
CA GLN A 222 0.75 13.15 4.29
C GLN A 222 1.91 14.09 3.93
N TRP A 223 1.72 15.08 3.08
CA TRP A 223 2.79 16.04 2.73
C TRP A 223 3.14 17.00 3.87
N GLU A 224 2.17 17.38 4.70
CA GLU A 224 2.34 18.37 5.78
C GLU A 224 2.34 17.73 7.19
N ALA A 225 1.79 16.52 7.34
CA ALA A 225 1.67 15.84 8.62
C ALA A 225 3.03 15.68 9.32
N CYS A 226 3.12 16.18 10.55
CA CYS A 226 4.36 16.19 11.34
C CYS A 226 4.08 15.93 12.83
N GLU A 227 3.11 15.05 13.12
CA GLU A 227 2.61 14.81 14.46
C GLU A 227 2.65 13.33 14.83
N VAL A 228 2.81 13.06 16.13
CA VAL A 228 2.73 11.72 16.71
C VAL A 228 1.33 11.47 17.24
N ALA A 229 0.68 10.40 16.76
CA ALA A 229 -0.65 10.02 17.22
C ALA A 229 -0.67 9.72 18.72
N THR A 230 -1.73 10.15 19.39
CA THR A 230 -1.97 9.89 20.81
C THR A 230 -3.08 8.86 21.02
N ASN A 231 -4.06 8.81 20.11
CA ASN A 231 -5.17 7.87 20.17
C ASN A 231 -4.66 6.42 20.15
N GLY A 232 -5.10 5.61 21.11
CA GLY A 232 -4.72 4.20 21.26
C GLY A 232 -3.29 3.95 21.73
N ARG A 233 -2.51 4.98 22.08
CA ARG A 233 -1.15 4.81 22.58
C ARG A 233 -1.16 4.25 24.00
N VAL A 234 -0.63 3.05 24.19
CA VAL A 234 -0.60 2.32 25.47
C VAL A 234 0.78 2.24 26.11
N LEU A 235 1.84 2.53 25.35
CA LEU A 235 3.20 2.73 25.85
C LEU A 235 3.85 3.89 25.10
N ASN A 236 4.60 4.73 25.80
CA ASN A 236 5.36 5.83 25.22
C ASN A 236 6.66 6.04 26.02
N LEU A 237 7.77 5.54 25.49
CA LEU A 237 9.11 5.69 26.05
C LEU A 237 9.98 6.50 25.07
N THR A 238 10.60 7.56 25.55
CA THR A 238 11.44 8.48 24.76
C THR A 238 12.71 8.82 25.52
N GLY A 239 13.83 9.06 24.83
CA GLY A 239 15.09 9.45 25.45
C GLY A 239 15.96 8.24 25.79
N GLN A 240 16.50 8.18 27.01
CA GLN A 240 17.21 6.99 27.49
C GLN A 240 16.19 5.96 27.98
N LEU A 241 16.00 4.89 27.21
CA LEU A 241 15.02 3.86 27.51
C LEU A 241 15.57 2.87 28.57
N PRO A 242 14.70 2.34 29.45
CA PRO A 242 15.10 1.26 30.34
C PRO A 242 15.34 -0.03 29.54
N ALA A 243 16.20 -0.92 30.03
CA ALA A 243 16.44 -2.23 29.41
C ALA A 243 15.18 -3.12 29.41
N GLN A 244 14.25 -2.86 30.35
CA GLN A 244 12.97 -3.55 30.47
C GLN A 244 11.85 -2.57 30.81
N ALA A 245 10.65 -2.86 30.31
CA ALA A 245 9.43 -2.14 30.65
C ALA A 245 8.26 -3.12 30.81
N ALA A 246 7.17 -2.69 31.46
CA ALA A 246 5.93 -3.46 31.46
C ALA A 246 5.39 -3.57 30.02
N MET A 247 5.11 -4.79 29.57
CA MET A 247 4.48 -5.04 28.27
C MET A 247 2.96 -4.86 28.40
N PRO A 248 2.35 -3.87 27.72
CA PRO A 248 0.91 -3.72 27.72
C PRO A 248 0.24 -4.95 27.11
N ARG A 249 -0.91 -5.35 27.67
CA ARG A 249 -1.72 -6.41 27.07
C ARG A 249 -2.27 -5.93 25.73
N LEU A 250 -1.96 -6.67 24.68
CA LEU A 250 -2.41 -6.40 23.32
C LEU A 250 -3.88 -6.81 23.13
N PRO A 251 -4.62 -6.12 22.26
CA PRO A 251 -6.04 -6.41 22.01
C PRO A 251 -6.22 -7.80 21.39
N ALA A 252 -7.30 -8.47 21.79
CA ALA A 252 -7.66 -9.81 21.31
C ALA A 252 -8.03 -9.78 19.81
N PHE A 253 -7.31 -10.50 18.94
CA PHE A 253 -7.62 -10.62 17.50
C PHE A 253 -8.93 -11.36 17.27
N ASN A 254 -9.17 -12.40 18.08
CA ASN A 254 -10.34 -13.23 18.01
C ASN A 254 -10.74 -13.68 19.43
N ARG A 255 -11.97 -14.15 19.56
CA ARG A 255 -12.48 -14.81 20.75
C ARG A 255 -13.56 -15.82 20.38
N ARG A 256 -14.07 -16.57 21.36
CA ARG A 256 -15.30 -17.36 21.19
C ARG A 256 -16.49 -16.42 21.07
N ASP A 257 -17.38 -16.70 20.11
CA ASP A 257 -18.68 -16.04 20.03
C ASP A 257 -19.63 -16.64 21.06
N ALA A 258 -19.74 -16.03 22.24
CA ALA A 258 -20.65 -16.52 23.27
C ALA A 258 -22.14 -16.41 22.88
N LYS A 259 -22.48 -15.71 21.78
CA LYS A 259 -23.85 -15.56 21.30
C LYS A 259 -24.24 -16.59 20.25
N SER A 260 -23.28 -17.28 19.62
CA SER A 260 -23.58 -18.33 18.66
C SER A 260 -23.78 -19.66 19.39
N GLU A 261 -24.74 -20.46 18.95
CA GLU A 261 -25.06 -21.76 19.58
C GLU A 261 -23.85 -22.72 19.61
N ASP A 262 -23.04 -22.66 18.55
CA ASP A 262 -21.82 -23.46 18.37
C ASP A 262 -20.56 -22.82 18.97
N GLN A 263 -20.68 -21.63 19.57
CA GLN A 263 -19.57 -20.82 20.08
C GLN A 263 -18.39 -20.72 19.12
N ARG A 264 -18.66 -20.46 17.83
CA ARG A 264 -17.63 -20.38 16.79
C ARG A 264 -16.63 -19.25 17.06
N GLY A 265 -15.55 -19.22 16.28
CA GLY A 265 -14.60 -18.11 16.34
C GLY A 265 -15.27 -16.81 15.90
N LEU A 266 -15.12 -15.76 16.70
CA LEU A 266 -15.47 -14.38 16.35
C LEU A 266 -14.18 -13.61 16.10
N ASP A 267 -14.04 -13.13 14.87
CA ASP A 267 -13.02 -12.18 14.50
C ASP A 267 -13.36 -10.80 15.07
N LEU A 268 -12.44 -10.22 15.85
CA LEU A 268 -12.64 -8.92 16.47
C LEU A 268 -12.10 -7.77 15.62
N ARG A 269 -11.39 -8.08 14.53
CA ARG A 269 -10.79 -7.11 13.59
C ARG A 269 -9.90 -6.06 14.26
N THR A 270 -9.44 -6.31 15.49
CA THR A 270 -8.54 -5.40 16.21
C THR A 270 -7.10 -5.66 15.79
N GLY A 271 -6.28 -4.62 15.79
CA GLY A 271 -4.84 -4.71 15.53
C GLY A 271 -4.01 -4.04 16.61
N PHE A 272 -2.70 -4.01 16.41
CA PHE A 272 -1.78 -3.21 17.20
C PHE A 272 -0.66 -2.66 16.31
N SER A 273 0.05 -1.65 16.79
CA SER A 273 1.22 -1.12 16.10
C SER A 273 2.38 -0.86 17.04
N ILE A 274 3.58 -0.99 16.50
CA ILE A 274 4.86 -0.71 17.15
C ILE A 274 5.53 0.42 16.38
N ASP A 275 5.82 1.53 17.04
CA ASP A 275 6.57 2.67 16.50
C ASP A 275 7.90 2.76 17.25
N VAL A 276 9.00 2.65 16.50
CA VAL A 276 10.35 2.65 17.04
C VAL A 276 11.27 3.61 16.29
N TRP A 277 12.09 4.32 17.06
CA TRP A 277 13.33 4.90 16.56
C TRP A 277 14.52 4.15 17.15
N PHE A 278 15.50 3.84 16.32
CA PHE A 278 16.70 3.11 16.73
C PHE A 278 17.92 3.47 15.87
N THR A 279 19.12 3.28 16.42
CA THR A 279 20.38 3.44 15.71
C THR A 279 21.24 2.21 15.94
N LEU A 280 21.44 1.42 14.89
CA LEU A 280 22.29 0.23 14.97
C LEU A 280 23.77 0.63 15.14
N PRO A 281 24.57 -0.15 15.89
CA PRO A 281 26.00 0.13 16.05
C PRO A 281 26.72 0.20 14.69
N ALA A 282 27.78 1.00 14.59
CA ALA A 282 28.59 1.09 13.37
C ALA A 282 29.21 -0.27 12.96
N THR A 283 29.41 -1.17 13.94
CA THR A 283 29.91 -2.54 13.75
C THR A 283 28.83 -3.53 13.31
N TRP A 284 27.55 -3.13 13.29
CA TRP A 284 26.46 -4.03 12.90
C TRP A 284 26.61 -4.50 11.45
N GLY A 285 26.42 -5.81 11.24
CA GLY A 285 26.57 -6.43 9.91
C GLY A 285 28.00 -6.69 9.47
N GLN A 286 29.02 -6.30 10.27
CA GLN A 286 30.44 -6.52 9.93
C GLN A 286 30.94 -7.94 10.23
N ASP A 287 30.16 -8.74 10.96
CA ASP A 287 30.51 -10.12 11.34
C ASP A 287 30.47 -11.10 10.14
N GLY A 288 30.14 -10.63 8.93
CA GLY A 288 30.14 -11.44 7.73
C GLY A 288 29.18 -12.65 7.84
N PRO A 289 29.58 -13.87 7.47
CA PRO A 289 28.72 -15.05 7.54
C PRO A 289 28.23 -15.44 8.95
N SER A 290 28.88 -14.96 10.02
CA SER A 290 28.47 -15.24 11.40
C SER A 290 27.54 -14.18 11.98
N ALA A 291 27.19 -13.13 11.20
CA ALA A 291 26.24 -12.11 11.62
C ALA A 291 24.90 -12.76 12.02
N ARG A 292 24.34 -12.29 13.13
CA ARG A 292 23.03 -12.73 13.65
C ARG A 292 22.03 -11.59 13.60
N PRO A 293 20.72 -11.89 13.50
CA PRO A 293 19.70 -10.87 13.71
C PRO A 293 19.90 -10.18 15.06
N HIS A 294 19.77 -8.87 15.09
CA HIS A 294 19.89 -8.06 16.30
C HIS A 294 18.49 -7.82 16.89
N PRO A 295 18.12 -8.44 18.03
CA PRO A 295 16.84 -8.17 18.68
C PRO A 295 16.74 -6.68 19.05
N LEU A 296 15.59 -6.07 18.78
CA LEU A 296 15.26 -4.71 19.17
C LEU A 296 14.28 -4.72 20.33
N LEU A 297 13.25 -5.56 20.24
CA LEU A 297 12.20 -5.73 21.25
C LEU A 297 11.91 -7.22 21.42
N ASP A 298 11.82 -7.70 22.66
CA ASP A 298 11.48 -9.09 22.95
C ASP A 298 10.53 -9.19 24.16
N SER A 299 9.34 -9.71 23.92
CA SER A 299 8.31 -9.97 24.95
C SER A 299 7.98 -11.45 25.05
N ARG A 300 8.84 -12.33 24.52
CA ARG A 300 8.57 -13.76 24.54
C ARG A 300 8.65 -14.32 25.96
N ALA A 301 7.67 -15.14 26.31
CA ALA A 301 7.69 -15.97 27.51
C ALA A 301 8.55 -17.22 27.29
N ALA A 302 8.73 -18.02 28.35
CA ALA A 302 9.54 -19.24 28.30
C ALA A 302 9.02 -20.29 27.30
N ASP A 303 7.71 -20.26 27.00
CA ASP A 303 7.07 -21.13 25.99
C ASP A 303 7.17 -20.58 24.56
N GLY A 304 7.82 -19.43 24.37
CA GLY A 304 7.98 -18.76 23.08
C GLY A 304 6.85 -17.81 22.69
N SER A 305 5.72 -17.81 23.41
CA SER A 305 4.60 -16.89 23.15
C SER A 305 5.02 -15.43 23.39
N GLY A 306 4.58 -14.50 22.54
CA GLY A 306 4.93 -13.09 22.58
C GLY A 306 5.40 -12.56 21.23
N ILE A 307 6.09 -11.41 21.27
CA ILE A 307 6.59 -10.71 20.07
C ILE A 307 8.10 -10.60 20.15
N LEU A 308 8.75 -10.85 19.01
CA LEU A 308 10.14 -10.47 18.74
C LEU A 308 10.17 -9.50 17.54
N LEU A 309 10.78 -8.33 17.71
CA LEU A 309 11.18 -7.44 16.61
C LEU A 309 12.71 -7.45 16.53
N ALA A 310 13.27 -7.73 15.36
CA ALA A 310 14.71 -7.80 15.15
C ALA A 310 15.15 -7.13 13.83
N ALA A 311 16.35 -6.56 13.83
CA ALA A 311 17.05 -6.16 12.62
C ALA A 311 17.80 -7.36 12.03
N GLU A 312 17.41 -7.75 10.82
CA GLU A 312 17.98 -8.87 10.07
C GLU A 312 19.31 -8.49 9.40
N VAL A 313 20.20 -9.47 9.28
CA VAL A 313 21.55 -9.29 8.68
C VAL A 313 21.52 -8.75 7.25
N ASN A 314 20.39 -8.90 6.55
CA ASN A 314 20.17 -8.41 5.19
C ASN A 314 19.59 -6.99 5.13
N GLY A 315 19.63 -6.23 6.22
CA GLY A 315 19.12 -4.86 6.25
C GLY A 315 17.60 -4.76 6.33
N ALA A 316 16.87 -5.82 6.67
CA ALA A 316 15.43 -5.79 6.91
C ALA A 316 15.10 -5.70 8.41
N LEU A 317 13.87 -5.32 8.74
CA LEU A 317 13.25 -5.60 10.03
C LEU A 317 12.40 -6.85 9.91
N ARG A 318 12.36 -7.68 10.96
CA ARG A 318 11.46 -8.84 11.06
C ARG A 318 10.68 -8.77 12.36
N ILE A 319 9.37 -9.01 12.25
CA ILE A 319 8.51 -9.27 13.40
C ILE A 319 8.11 -10.74 13.40
N THR A 320 8.22 -11.38 14.56
CA THR A 320 7.68 -12.71 14.84
C THR A 320 6.60 -12.58 15.92
N LEU A 321 5.45 -13.19 15.68
CA LEU A 321 4.26 -13.20 16.52
C LEU A 321 3.96 -14.65 16.90
N ASN A 322 3.90 -14.96 18.18
CA ASN A 322 3.62 -16.32 18.64
C ASN A 322 2.61 -16.29 19.80
N ASP A 323 1.57 -17.11 19.77
CA ASP A 323 0.54 -17.19 20.81
C ASP A 323 0.66 -18.46 21.69
N GLY A 324 1.78 -19.18 21.58
CA GLY A 324 2.06 -20.48 22.20
C GLY A 324 1.53 -21.66 21.38
N ARG A 325 0.88 -21.42 20.23
CA ARG A 325 0.27 -22.46 19.38
C ARG A 325 0.55 -22.25 17.90
N THR A 326 0.51 -21.01 17.46
CA THR A 326 0.69 -20.56 16.09
C THR A 326 1.75 -19.48 16.08
N GLU A 327 2.71 -19.62 15.17
CA GLU A 327 3.70 -18.60 14.90
C GLU A 327 3.47 -18.01 13.51
N CYS A 328 3.52 -16.69 13.41
CA CYS A 328 3.51 -15.95 12.17
C CYS A 328 4.65 -14.95 12.17
N ALA A 329 5.22 -14.68 10.99
CA ALA A 329 6.28 -13.69 10.89
C ALA A 329 6.28 -13.02 9.52
N TRP A 330 6.69 -11.76 9.50
CA TRP A 330 6.90 -11.00 8.28
C TRP A 330 8.14 -10.12 8.39
N SER A 331 8.77 -9.84 7.26
CA SER A 331 9.95 -8.99 7.18
C SER A 331 9.70 -7.82 6.24
N SER A 332 10.21 -6.64 6.59
CA SER A 332 10.28 -5.48 5.70
C SER A 332 11.14 -5.79 4.46
N ASP A 333 11.27 -4.81 3.57
CA ASP A 333 12.17 -4.96 2.42
C ASP A 333 13.63 -5.01 2.88
N ARG A 334 14.48 -5.66 2.08
CA ARG A 334 15.92 -5.83 2.38
C ARG A 334 16.68 -4.53 2.11
N ASN A 335 17.84 -4.38 2.72
CA ASN A 335 18.76 -3.24 2.56
C ASN A 335 18.14 -1.88 2.93
N LEU A 336 17.16 -1.85 3.83
CA LEU A 336 16.58 -0.61 4.35
C LEU A 336 17.39 -0.03 5.51
N LEU A 337 17.99 -0.90 6.33
CA LEU A 337 18.75 -0.51 7.52
C LEU A 337 20.23 -0.32 7.19
N THR A 338 20.82 0.75 7.73
CA THR A 338 22.23 1.12 7.59
C THR A 338 22.86 1.27 8.98
N ALA A 339 24.02 0.66 9.20
CA ALA A 339 24.77 0.77 10.44
C ALA A 339 25.11 2.24 10.76
N GLY A 340 25.03 2.63 12.03
CA GLY A 340 25.32 3.99 12.51
C GLY A 340 24.29 5.06 12.12
N LYS A 341 23.32 4.75 11.24
CA LYS A 341 22.25 5.66 10.86
C LYS A 341 21.05 5.45 11.78
N ALA A 342 20.41 6.55 12.17
CA ALA A 342 19.13 6.49 12.84
C ALA A 342 18.02 6.13 11.85
N HIS A 343 17.17 5.19 12.25
CA HIS A 343 16.02 4.75 11.49
C HIS A 343 14.74 4.90 12.32
N HIS A 344 13.64 5.09 11.60
CA HIS A 344 12.29 5.02 12.13
C HIS A 344 11.55 3.87 11.47
N ALA A 345 10.81 3.10 12.26
CA ALA A 345 9.91 2.10 11.72
C ALA A 345 8.59 2.07 12.48
N VAL A 346 7.50 1.98 11.72
CA VAL A 346 6.20 1.59 12.23
C VAL A 346 5.83 0.23 11.65
N ILE A 347 5.57 -0.71 12.53
CA ILE A 347 5.07 -2.05 12.21
C ILE A 347 3.60 -2.07 12.61
N THR A 348 2.72 -2.32 11.65
CA THR A 348 1.28 -2.43 11.89
C THR A 348 0.85 -3.87 11.68
N VAL A 349 0.25 -4.46 12.71
CA VAL A 349 -0.39 -5.78 12.67
C VAL A 349 -1.90 -5.54 12.70
N ASP A 350 -2.51 -5.56 11.53
CA ASP A 350 -3.92 -5.27 11.35
C ASP A 350 -4.75 -6.55 11.33
N GLY A 351 -5.54 -6.73 12.39
CA GLY A 351 -6.44 -7.86 12.52
C GLY A 351 -7.69 -7.77 11.64
N GLY A 352 -8.00 -6.66 10.98
CA GLY A 352 -9.09 -6.64 9.99
C GLY A 352 -8.76 -7.56 8.80
N PRO A 353 -7.84 -7.16 7.92
CA PRO A 353 -7.42 -7.95 6.76
C PRO A 353 -6.40 -9.05 7.10
N LYS A 354 -6.01 -9.20 8.37
CA LYS A 354 -4.94 -10.12 8.81
C LYS A 354 -3.60 -9.84 8.13
N ILE A 355 -3.20 -8.57 8.06
CA ILE A 355 -1.99 -8.10 7.34
C ILE A 355 -0.97 -7.47 8.29
N ILE A 356 0.31 -7.70 8.00
CA ILE A 356 1.46 -7.04 8.61
C ILE A 356 2.10 -6.11 7.56
N THR A 357 2.22 -4.82 7.90
CA THR A 357 2.90 -3.80 7.08
C THR A 357 4.06 -3.16 7.84
N PHE A 358 5.02 -2.63 7.06
CA PHE A 358 6.17 -1.89 7.56
C PHE A 358 6.24 -0.54 6.85
N VAL A 359 6.27 0.55 7.62
CA VAL A 359 6.67 1.87 7.14
C VAL A 359 8.04 2.16 7.75
N VAL A 360 9.07 2.23 6.90
CA VAL A 360 10.46 2.48 7.33
C VAL A 360 10.90 3.82 6.73
N ASP A 361 11.42 4.71 7.58
CA ASP A 361 11.84 6.07 7.22
C ASP A 361 10.78 6.81 6.38
N GLY A 362 9.50 6.67 6.79
CA GLY A 362 8.36 7.31 6.13
C GLY A 362 7.91 6.67 4.80
N THR A 363 8.47 5.53 4.41
CA THR A 363 8.11 4.81 3.18
C THR A 363 7.49 3.46 3.49
N LEU A 364 6.31 3.19 2.92
CA LEU A 364 5.68 1.87 3.02
C LEU A 364 6.44 0.86 2.16
N CYS A 365 6.82 -0.26 2.76
CA CYS A 365 7.43 -1.39 2.07
C CYS A 365 6.45 -1.96 1.04
N ASP A 366 6.90 -2.14 -0.19
CA ASP A 366 6.11 -2.71 -1.30
C ASP A 366 6.74 -4.00 -1.85
N GLY A 367 7.82 -4.50 -1.23
CA GLY A 367 8.51 -5.72 -1.61
C GLY A 367 9.77 -5.45 -2.41
N GLY A 368 10.06 -4.18 -2.75
CA GLY A 368 11.20 -3.76 -3.57
C GLY A 368 11.37 -4.62 -4.83
N GLU A 369 12.60 -4.94 -5.20
CA GLU A 369 12.88 -5.90 -6.28
C GLU A 369 12.90 -7.37 -5.78
N GLN A 370 12.71 -7.57 -4.47
CA GLN A 370 12.91 -8.86 -3.81
C GLN A 370 11.65 -9.72 -3.77
N ARG A 371 10.45 -9.11 -3.74
CA ARG A 371 9.17 -9.82 -3.59
C ARG A 371 8.04 -9.16 -4.38
N GLN A 372 7.01 -9.95 -4.67
CA GLN A 372 5.77 -9.44 -5.26
C GLN A 372 5.03 -8.47 -4.32
N PHE A 373 5.12 -8.72 -3.00
CA PHE A 373 4.43 -7.98 -1.95
C PHE A 373 5.43 -7.42 -0.93
N GLY A 374 5.12 -6.25 -0.37
CA GLY A 374 5.83 -5.67 0.79
C GLY A 374 5.15 -5.90 2.13
N TRP A 375 3.96 -6.49 2.08
CA TRP A 375 3.10 -6.83 3.22
C TRP A 375 2.85 -8.33 3.22
N GLY A 376 2.57 -8.88 4.39
CA GLY A 376 2.32 -10.32 4.57
C GLY A 376 1.05 -10.57 5.34
N ARG A 377 0.37 -11.69 5.06
CA ARG A 377 -0.77 -12.13 5.88
C ARG A 377 -0.29 -12.97 7.06
N PHE A 378 -1.01 -12.89 8.17
CA PHE A 378 -0.86 -13.83 9.29
C PHE A 378 -2.07 -14.76 9.38
N SER A 379 -1.88 -15.93 9.98
CA SER A 379 -2.93 -16.95 10.06
C SER A 379 -4.16 -16.41 10.80
N PRO A 380 -5.39 -16.67 10.31
CA PRO A 380 -6.60 -16.36 11.07
C PRO A 380 -6.70 -17.13 12.39
N ASP A 381 -5.95 -18.23 12.53
CA ASP A 381 -5.88 -19.04 13.76
C ASP A 381 -4.99 -18.42 14.83
N LEU A 382 -4.10 -17.47 14.46
CA LEU A 382 -3.24 -16.78 15.42
C LEU A 382 -4.09 -15.98 16.39
N ARG A 383 -4.01 -16.33 17.67
CA ARG A 383 -4.54 -15.49 18.76
C ARG A 383 -3.53 -14.38 19.06
N THR A 384 -3.98 -13.37 19.80
CA THR A 384 -3.09 -12.26 20.12
C THR A 384 -1.82 -12.74 20.83
N PRO A 385 -0.63 -12.36 20.34
CA PRO A 385 0.66 -12.81 20.85
C PRO A 385 1.02 -12.11 22.17
N ASN A 386 0.21 -12.33 23.21
CA ASN A 386 0.51 -11.88 24.57
C ASN A 386 1.43 -12.93 25.23
N GLY A 387 2.69 -12.56 25.43
CA GLY A 387 3.71 -13.39 26.07
C GLY A 387 4.00 -12.94 27.50
N SER A 388 5.27 -12.63 27.77
CA SER A 388 5.74 -12.10 29.04
C SER A 388 5.08 -10.76 29.37
N ALA A 389 4.84 -10.52 30.67
CA ALA A 389 4.42 -9.20 31.18
C ALA A 389 5.54 -8.15 31.11
N THR A 390 6.77 -8.58 30.77
CA THR A 390 7.94 -7.72 30.63
C THR A 390 8.41 -7.69 29.18
N LEU A 391 8.62 -6.48 28.66
CA LEU A 391 9.24 -6.22 27.38
C LEU A 391 10.72 -5.91 27.59
N THR A 392 11.60 -6.69 26.97
CA THR A 392 13.03 -6.38 26.86
C THR A 392 13.26 -5.44 25.69
N ILE A 393 14.05 -4.39 25.91
CA ILE A 393 14.32 -3.32 24.94
C ILE A 393 15.82 -3.23 24.73
N ALA A 394 16.26 -3.29 23.48
CA ALA A 394 17.67 -3.18 23.15
C ALA A 394 18.19 -1.75 23.37
N PRO A 395 19.44 -1.55 23.85
CA PRO A 395 20.02 -0.22 24.09
C PRO A 395 20.07 0.69 22.85
N VAL A 396 20.00 0.10 21.65
CA VAL A 396 20.00 0.79 20.36
C VAL A 396 18.66 1.50 20.06
N VAL A 397 17.61 1.22 20.83
CA VAL A 397 16.28 1.83 20.68
C VAL A 397 16.22 3.15 21.45
N ASN A 398 15.92 4.24 20.76
CA ASN A 398 15.88 5.60 21.31
C ASN A 398 14.44 6.09 21.59
N THR A 399 13.45 5.47 20.95
CA THR A 399 12.04 5.75 21.17
C THR A 399 11.25 4.50 20.89
N LEU A 400 10.27 4.22 21.76
CA LEU A 400 9.34 3.12 21.62
C LEU A 400 7.94 3.59 21.98
N ARG A 401 7.00 3.36 21.08
CA ARG A 401 5.57 3.53 21.32
C ARG A 401 4.82 2.28 20.90
N LEU A 402 3.87 1.87 21.73
CA LEU A 402 2.94 0.79 21.41
C LEU A 402 1.52 1.34 21.34
N TYR A 403 0.78 0.88 20.35
CA TYR A 403 -0.62 1.26 20.13
C TYR A 403 -1.50 0.02 20.17
N ASN A 404 -2.64 0.10 20.86
CA ASN A 404 -3.65 -0.97 20.92
C ASN A 404 -4.63 -0.96 19.73
N ARG A 405 -4.17 -0.41 18.60
CA ARG A 405 -4.88 -0.37 17.32
C ARG A 405 -3.86 -0.43 16.19
N ALA A 406 -4.34 -0.80 15.00
CA ALA A 406 -3.58 -0.59 13.78
C ALA A 406 -3.47 0.92 13.49
N LEU A 407 -2.24 1.43 13.41
CA LEU A 407 -1.96 2.77 12.88
C LEU A 407 -2.10 2.76 11.36
N ARG A 408 -2.66 3.84 10.83
CA ARG A 408 -2.69 4.12 9.40
C ARG A 408 -1.30 4.43 8.87
N THR A 409 -1.07 4.15 7.59
CA THR A 409 0.16 4.53 6.89
C THR A 409 0.41 6.03 6.99
N SER A 410 -0.65 6.85 6.87
CA SER A 410 -0.53 8.31 7.03
C SER A 410 -0.06 8.74 8.42
N GLU A 411 -0.48 8.04 9.48
CA GLU A 411 0.00 8.31 10.84
C GLU A 411 1.48 7.97 10.96
N ALA A 412 1.91 6.81 10.44
CA ALA A 412 3.31 6.41 10.43
C ALA A 412 4.22 7.39 9.66
N VAL A 413 3.75 7.94 8.54
CA VAL A 413 4.45 8.99 7.78
C VAL A 413 4.58 10.27 8.62
N GLY A 414 3.51 10.68 9.31
CA GLY A 414 3.53 11.83 10.23
C GLY A 414 4.50 11.65 11.40
N HIS A 415 4.55 10.46 12.00
CA HIS A 415 5.47 10.13 13.09
C HIS A 415 6.94 10.26 12.65
N TYR A 416 7.26 9.80 11.44
CA TYR A 416 8.61 9.93 10.88
C TYR A 416 9.01 11.40 10.77
N LYS A 417 8.15 12.22 10.14
CA LYS A 417 8.40 13.65 9.95
C LYS A 417 8.54 14.40 11.27
N SER A 418 7.68 14.09 12.24
CA SER A 418 7.72 14.66 13.59
C SER A 418 9.07 14.40 14.28
N GLY A 419 9.60 13.18 14.13
CA GLY A 419 10.90 12.81 14.69
C GLY A 419 12.10 13.43 13.95
N LEU A 420 11.96 13.79 12.67
CA LEU A 420 12.98 14.56 11.95
C LEU A 420 13.05 16.01 12.42
N SER A 421 11.92 16.64 12.73
CA SER A 421 11.88 18.03 13.23
C SER A 421 12.35 18.17 14.68
N SER A 422 12.38 17.07 15.43
CA SER A 422 12.78 17.04 16.86
C SER A 422 14.27 16.70 17.07
N ARG A 423 15.03 16.56 15.99
CA ARG A 423 16.47 16.22 15.96
C ARG A 423 17.21 17.31 15.20
#